data_AF-A0A7J8TWD3-F1
#
_entry.id   AF-A0A7J8TWD3-F1
#
_cell.length_a   1.000
_cell.length_b   1.000
_cell.length_c   1.000
_cell.angle_alpha   90.00
_cell.angle_beta   90.00
_cell.angle_gamma   90.00
#
_symmetry.space_group_name_H-M   'P 1'
#
loop_
_entity.id
_entity.type
_entity.pdbx_description
1 polymer ?
#
loop_
_entity_poly.entity_id
_entity_poly.type
_entity_poly.pdbx_seq_one_letter_code
_entity_poly.pdbx_strand_id
1 'polypeptide(L)' 'MIRNLKENRGEWSVIGAYIHNIYASCVIFQNCVFHHVQKHINDVAHALATEGFKRNKSTYLVGNVPAYALGVVEVYRQ' A
#
# COMPACT_ATOMS: atom_id res chain seq x y z
N MET A 1 8.16 4.85 12.51
CA MET A 1 7.02 5.04 13.45
C MET A 1 5.83 4.26 12.90
N ILE A 2 5.37 3.22 13.60
CA ILE A 2 4.26 2.38 13.14
C ILE A 2 2.96 3.05 13.59
N ARG A 3 2.08 3.40 12.65
CA ARG A 3 0.78 4.02 12.97
C ARG A 3 -0.30 2.94 12.91
N ASN A 4 -0.75 2.48 14.07
CA ASN A 4 -1.88 1.54 14.20
C ASN A 4 -3.17 2.25 13.76
N LEU A 5 -3.95 1.61 12.86
CA LEU A 5 -5.22 2.13 12.34
C LEU A 5 -6.41 1.96 13.30
N LYS A 6 -6.15 1.71 14.57
CA LYS A 6 -7.19 1.64 15.60
C LYS A 6 -6.94 2.77 16.57
N GLU A 7 -7.54 3.92 16.31
CA GLU A 7 -8.16 4.75 17.34
C GLU A 7 -8.80 6.02 16.74
N ASN A 8 -10.13 5.98 16.73
CA ASN A 8 -11.00 7.08 17.13
C ASN A 8 -10.99 8.36 16.27
N ARG A 9 -11.72 8.33 15.15
CA ARG A 9 -12.35 9.53 14.54
C ARG A 9 -13.74 9.12 14.05
N GLY A 10 -14.78 9.82 14.53
CA GLY A 10 -16.19 9.43 14.45
C GLY A 10 -16.67 9.00 13.07
N GLU A 11 -17.69 8.13 13.03
CA GLU A 11 -18.57 7.71 11.92
C GLU A 11 -18.03 7.60 10.47
N TRP A 12 -16.72 7.50 10.26
CA TRP A 12 -16.20 7.27 8.91
C TRP A 12 -16.11 5.77 8.68
N SER A 13 -16.65 5.30 7.55
CA SER A 13 -16.42 3.92 7.12
C SER A 13 -14.91 3.67 7.01
N VAL A 14 -14.50 2.40 7.15
CA VAL A 14 -13.08 2.01 6.98
C VAL A 14 -12.53 2.52 5.64
N ILE A 15 -13.35 2.51 4.60
CA ILE A 15 -13.04 3.07 3.28
C ILE A 15 -12.85 4.60 3.35
N GLY A 16 -13.76 5.32 4.00
CA GLY A 16 -13.64 6.77 4.19
C GLY A 16 -12.35 7.15 4.93
N ALA A 17 -11.98 6.39 5.96
CA ALA A 17 -10.72 6.60 6.67
C ALA A 17 -9.49 6.41 5.76
N TYR A 18 -9.51 5.42 4.86
CA TYR A 18 -8.44 5.23 3.87
C TYR A 18 -8.38 6.39 2.87
N ILE A 19 -9.51 6.82 2.33
CA ILE A 19 -9.59 7.95 1.39
C ILE A 19 -9.02 9.21 2.04
N HIS A 20 -9.45 9.53 3.27
CA HIS A 20 -8.92 10.67 4.01
C HIS A 20 -7.41 10.56 4.24
N ASN A 21 -6.91 9.38 4.59
CA ASN A 21 -5.49 9.15 4.80
C ASN A 21 -4.67 9.35 3.51
N ILE A 22 -5.19 8.87 2.37
CA ILE A 22 -4.59 9.07 1.05
C ILE A 22 -4.49 10.57 0.75
N TYR A 23 -5.58 11.33 0.87
CA TYR A 23 -5.55 12.77 0.61
C TYR A 23 -4.61 13.53 1.55
N ALA A 24 -4.60 13.19 2.85
CA ALA A 24 -3.67 13.78 3.80
C ALA A 24 -2.21 13.47 3.44
N SER A 25 -1.94 12.28 2.90
CA SER A 25 -0.61 11.86 2.45
C SER A 25 -0.24 12.44 1.09
N CYS A 26 -1.19 12.88 0.26
CA CYS A 26 -0.87 13.55 -1.01
C CYS A 26 -0.23 14.93 -0.81
N VAL A 27 -0.45 15.59 0.33
CA VAL A 27 0.03 16.96 0.61
C VAL A 27 1.56 17.08 0.60
N ILE A 28 2.30 15.99 0.86
CA ILE A 28 3.78 16.01 0.81
C ILE A 28 4.33 16.00 -0.63
N PHE A 29 3.48 15.76 -1.62
CA PHE A 29 3.87 15.71 -3.03
C PHE A 29 3.42 16.98 -3.74
N GLN A 30 4.29 17.56 -4.57
CA GLN A 30 3.95 18.75 -5.36
C GLN A 30 2.83 18.47 -6.37
N ASN A 31 2.75 17.23 -6.87
CA ASN A 31 1.67 16.73 -7.72
C ASN A 31 1.47 15.24 -7.44
N CYS A 32 0.21 14.81 -7.28
CA CYS A 32 -0.15 13.42 -7.07
C CYS A 32 -1.42 13.10 -7.87
N VAL A 33 -1.30 12.18 -8.82
CA VAL A 33 -2.38 11.75 -9.70
C VAL A 33 -2.50 10.23 -9.67
N PHE A 34 -3.73 9.74 -9.74
CA PHE A 34 -4.04 8.31 -9.70
C PHE A 34 -4.50 7.84 -11.08
N HIS A 35 -3.78 6.87 -11.64
CA HIS A 35 -4.13 6.25 -12.91
C HIS A 35 -4.60 4.82 -12.67
N HIS A 36 -5.73 4.48 -13.29
CA HIS A 36 -6.14 3.09 -13.38
C HIS A 36 -5.27 2.37 -14.42
N VAL A 37 -4.67 1.26 -14.03
CA VAL A 37 -3.84 0.42 -14.91
C VAL A 37 -4.37 -1.01 -14.90
N GLN A 38 -4.08 -1.76 -15.96
CA GLN A 38 -4.47 -3.17 -16.03
C GLN A 38 -3.71 -3.98 -14.98
N LYS A 39 -4.33 -5.05 -14.46
CA LYS A 39 -3.76 -5.89 -13.40
C LYS A 39 -2.35 -6.40 -13.74
N HIS A 40 -2.11 -6.81 -14.98
CA HIS A 40 -0.82 -7.36 -15.39
C HIS A 40 0.32 -6.32 -15.38
N ILE A 41 -0.01 -5.03 -15.47
CA ILE A 41 0.95 -3.92 -15.37
C ILE A 41 1.28 -3.61 -13.90
N ASN A 42 0.41 -4.04 -12.97
CA ASN A 42 0.55 -3.85 -11.53
C ASN A 42 0.90 -5.17 -10.80
N ASP A 43 1.59 -6.06 -11.51
CA ASP A 43 1.95 -7.40 -11.08
C ASP A 43 2.88 -7.39 -9.84
N VAL A 44 3.85 -6.48 -9.79
CA VAL A 44 4.74 -6.30 -8.62
C VAL A 44 3.95 -5.95 -7.36
N ALA A 45 3.03 -4.98 -7.44
CA ALA A 45 2.21 -4.61 -6.30
C ALA A 45 1.25 -5.74 -5.91
N HIS A 46 0.72 -6.47 -6.90
CA HIS A 46 -0.12 -7.64 -6.66
C HIS A 46 0.67 -8.75 -5.94
N ALA A 47 1.90 -9.03 -6.36
CA ALA A 47 2.77 -10.02 -5.77
C ALA A 47 3.14 -9.65 -4.32
N LEU A 48 3.43 -8.37 -4.07
CA LEU A 48 3.69 -7.84 -2.73
C LEU A 48 2.48 -7.98 -1.80
N ALA A 49 1.30 -7.60 -2.27
CA ALA A 49 0.06 -7.75 -1.52
C ALA A 49 -0.24 -9.22 -1.21
N THR A 50 -0.02 -10.11 -2.18
CA THR A 50 -0.21 -11.55 -2.04
C THR A 50 0.73 -12.14 -1.01
N GLU A 51 2.01 -11.78 -1.05
CA GLU A 51 3.01 -12.28 -0.12
C GLU A 51 2.80 -11.74 1.30
N GLY A 52 2.41 -10.47 1.42
CA GLY A 52 2.00 -9.88 2.69
C GLY A 52 0.81 -10.62 3.30
N PHE A 53 -0.23 -10.88 2.49
CA PHE A 53 -1.41 -11.62 2.93
C PHE A 53 -1.08 -13.03 3.42
N LYS A 54 -0.28 -13.79 2.65
CA LYS A 54 0.18 -15.14 3.04
C LYS A 54 0.90 -15.16 4.39
N ARG A 55 1.63 -14.10 4.72
CA ARG A 55 2.40 -13.97 5.96
C ARG A 55 1.67 -13.22 7.08
N ASN A 56 0.39 -12.94 6.88
CA ASN A 56 -0.43 -12.12 7.78
C ASN A 56 0.25 -10.77 8.13
N LYS A 57 0.89 -10.16 7.13
CA LYS A 57 1.51 -8.84 7.19
C LYS A 57 0.62 -7.82 6.47
N SER A 58 0.00 -6.94 7.24
CA SER A 58 -0.84 -5.84 6.77
C SER A 58 -0.06 -4.51 6.72
N THR A 59 1.22 -4.56 6.36
CA THR A 59 2.10 -3.39 6.34
C THR A 59 1.96 -2.59 5.05
N TYR A 60 1.91 -1.26 5.18
CA TYR A 60 2.18 -0.34 4.10
C TYR A 60 3.64 -0.48 3.65
N LEU A 61 3.88 -0.36 2.34
CA LEU A 61 5.24 -0.20 1.83
C LEU A 61 5.76 1.17 2.26
N VAL A 62 6.79 1.18 3.11
CA VAL A 62 7.46 2.39 3.55
C VAL A 62 8.91 2.31 3.09
N GLY A 63 9.29 3.17 2.15
CA GLY A 63 10.62 3.15 1.54
C GLY A 63 10.72 2.05 0.47
N ASN A 64 11.32 0.91 0.84
CA ASN A 64 11.71 -0.14 -0.12
C ASN A 64 10.93 -1.46 0.10
N VAL A 65 11.11 -2.41 -0.82
CA VAL A 65 10.54 -3.75 -0.73
C VAL A 65 11.02 -4.45 0.56
N PRO A 66 10.10 -4.96 1.40
CA PRO A 66 10.50 -5.69 2.61
C PRO A 66 11.32 -6.93 2.28
N ALA A 67 12.31 -7.26 3.12
CA ALA A 67 13.22 -8.38 2.89
C ALA A 67 12.51 -9.72 2.61
N TYR A 68 11.37 -9.95 3.27
CA TYR A 68 10.57 -11.17 3.08
C TYR A 68 9.91 -11.28 1.69
N ALA A 69 9.86 -10.20 0.92
CA ALA A 69 9.20 -10.13 -0.39
C ALA A 69 10.16 -9.79 -1.54
N LEU A 70 11.46 -9.55 -1.26
CA LEU A 70 12.46 -9.20 -2.29
C LEU A 70 12.53 -10.23 -3.41
N GLY A 71 12.72 -11.51 -3.08
CA GLY A 71 12.84 -12.57 -4.07
C GLY A 71 11.56 -12.79 -4.89
N VAL A 72 10.39 -12.46 -4.33
CA VAL A 72 9.12 -12.53 -5.09
C VAL A 72 9.05 -11.38 -6.10
N VAL A 73 9.43 -10.17 -5.70
CA VAL A 73 9.38 -8.98 -6.58
C VAL A 73 10.40 -9.07 -7.72
N GLU A 74 11.57 -9.64 -7.48
CA GLU A 74 12.62 -9.78 -8.51
C GLU A 74 12.18 -10.62 -9.71
N VAL A 75 11.28 -11.60 -9.51
CA VAL A 75 10.72 -12.43 -10.60
C VAL A 75 9.88 -11.60 -11.57
N TYR A 76 9.23 -10.54 -11.08
CA TYR A 76 8.36 -9.65 -11.89
C TYR A 76 9.10 -8.43 -12.44
N ARG A 77 10.41 -8.31 -12.21
CA ARG A 77 11.24 -7.20 -12.72
C ARG A 77 12.09 -7.57 -13.94
N GLN A 78 12.00 -8.81 -14.42
CA GLN A 78 12.66 -9.30 -15.65
C GLN A 78 11.76 -9.06 -16.87
#